data_AF-A0A961HXZ8-F1
#
_entry.id   AF-A0A961HXZ8-F1
#
_cell.length_a   1.000
_cell.length_b   1.000
_cell.length_c   1.000
_cell.angle_alpha   90.00
_cell.angle_beta   90.00
_cell.angle_gamma   90.00
#
_symmetry.space_group_name_H-M   'P 1'
#
loop_
_entity.id
_entity.type
_entity.pdbx_description
1 polymer ?
#
loop_
_entity_poly.entity_id
_entity_poly.type
_entity_poly.pdbx_seq_one_letter_code
_entity_poly.pdbx_strand_id
1 'polypeptide(L)'
;RGTRADGQDWQAGIATPEGRIVARVVLRDRALATSAPLGTVLDARGATGHILDPRQPERAPPRALVAVSAGRAAVADGLSTAGCLLSEPELMQAMIAFSDAKLETAV
;
A
#
# COMPACT_ATOMS: atom_id res chain seq x y z
N ARG A 1 0.58 -15.59 -12.26
CA ARG A 1 0.64 -14.84 -13.53
C ARG A 1 -0.63 -15.15 -14.28
N GLY A 2 -1.34 -14.14 -14.76
CA GLY A 2 -2.62 -14.34 -15.43
C GLY A 2 -3.36 -13.05 -15.76
N THR A 3 -4.38 -13.26 -16.56
CA THR A 3 -5.41 -12.31 -16.99
C THR A 3 -6.76 -12.76 -16.43
N ARG A 4 -7.80 -11.97 -16.67
CA ARG A 4 -9.19 -12.38 -16.42
C ARG A 4 -9.60 -13.53 -17.34
N ALA A 5 -10.73 -14.16 -17.05
CA ALA A 5 -11.26 -15.28 -17.83
C ALA A 5 -11.53 -14.94 -19.31
N ASP A 6 -11.80 -13.67 -19.62
CA ASP A 6 -12.00 -13.14 -20.97
C ASP A 6 -10.68 -12.69 -21.65
N GLY A 7 -9.53 -12.96 -21.03
CA GLY A 7 -8.21 -12.58 -21.54
C GLY A 7 -7.83 -11.11 -21.30
N GLN A 8 -8.72 -10.30 -20.72
CA GLN A 8 -8.43 -8.89 -20.40
C GLN A 8 -7.64 -8.76 -19.10
N ASP A 9 -7.10 -7.57 -18.87
CA ASP A 9 -6.38 -7.27 -17.63
C ASP A 9 -7.33 -7.14 -16.44
N TRP A 10 -6.81 -7.45 -15.26
CA TRP A 10 -7.54 -7.25 -14.03
C TRP A 10 -7.72 -5.76 -13.77
N GLN A 11 -8.95 -5.37 -13.45
CA GLN A 11 -9.29 -4.03 -13.01
C GLN A 11 -9.50 -4.07 -11.50
N ALA A 12 -8.69 -3.33 -10.74
CA ALA A 12 -8.80 -3.24 -9.28
C ALA A 12 -9.06 -1.80 -8.84
N GLY A 13 -10.01 -1.62 -7.92
CA GLY A 13 -10.20 -0.35 -7.21
C GLY A 13 -9.44 -0.37 -5.89
N ILE A 14 -8.73 0.72 -5.59
CA ILE A 14 -8.09 0.94 -4.29
C ILE A 14 -9.06 1.77 -3.46
N ALA A 15 -9.52 1.21 -2.34
CA ALA A 15 -10.49 1.83 -1.45
C ALA A 15 -9.83 2.31 -0.15
N THR A 16 -10.29 3.44 0.39
CA THR A 16 -10.03 3.80 1.80
C THR A 16 -10.71 2.80 2.74
N PRO A 17 -10.36 2.77 4.04
CA PRO A 17 -11.07 1.95 5.02
C PRO A 17 -12.59 2.19 5.05
N GLU A 18 -13.04 3.40 4.71
CA GLU A 18 -14.46 3.78 4.63
C GLU A 18 -15.14 3.34 3.31
N GLY A 19 -14.41 2.64 2.43
CA GLY A 19 -14.92 2.11 1.16
C GLY A 19 -14.87 3.09 -0.02
N ARG A 20 -14.31 4.28 0.14
CA ARG A 20 -14.18 5.26 -0.96
C ARG A 20 -13.06 4.86 -1.92
N ILE A 21 -13.37 4.70 -3.21
CA ILE A 21 -12.35 4.43 -4.23
C ILE A 21 -11.50 5.68 -4.47
N VAL A 22 -10.19 5.59 -4.21
CA VAL A 22 -9.21 6.67 -4.39
C VAL A 22 -8.35 6.50 -5.63
N ALA A 23 -8.23 5.27 -6.14
CA ALA A 23 -7.51 4.99 -7.37
C ALA A 23 -8.06 3.72 -8.04
N ARG A 24 -7.82 3.57 -9.34
CA ARG A 24 -8.09 2.35 -10.11
C ARG A 24 -6.83 1.95 -10.85
N VAL A 25 -6.51 0.67 -10.82
CA VAL A 25 -5.30 0.12 -11.44
C VAL A 25 -5.64 -1.06 -12.34
N VAL A 26 -4.91 -1.12 -13.45
CA VAL A 26 -4.92 -2.24 -14.39
C VAL A 26 -3.75 -3.16 -14.02
N LEU A 27 -4.02 -4.45 -13.83
CA LEU A 27 -3.02 -5.43 -13.41
C LEU A 27 -2.95 -6.60 -14.39
N ARG A 28 -1.73 -6.88 -14.84
CA ARG A 28 -1.35 -8.12 -15.53
C ARG A 28 -0.06 -8.63 -14.90
N ASP A 29 -0.05 -9.89 -14.47
CA ASP A 29 1.14 -10.55 -13.91
C ASP A 29 1.79 -9.83 -12.71
N ARG A 30 0.99 -9.10 -11.94
CA ARG A 30 1.44 -8.28 -10.81
C ARG A 30 0.50 -8.45 -9.63
N ALA A 31 1.06 -8.30 -8.44
CA ALA A 31 0.33 -8.18 -7.20
C ALA A 31 0.11 -6.70 -6.86
N LEU A 32 -0.98 -6.42 -6.16
CA LEU A 32 -1.29 -5.13 -5.56
C LEU A 32 -1.46 -5.34 -4.05
N ALA A 33 -0.84 -4.50 -3.25
CA ALA A 33 -1.06 -4.45 -1.80
C ALA A 33 -1.44 -3.03 -1.40
N THR A 34 -2.24 -2.91 -0.34
CA THR A 34 -2.69 -1.62 0.19
C THR A 34 -2.58 -1.66 1.70
N SER A 35 -1.88 -0.68 2.26
CA SER A 35 -1.71 -0.50 3.69
C SER A 35 -2.40 0.79 4.12
N ALA A 36 -3.20 0.70 5.18
CA ALA A 36 -3.86 1.84 5.80
C ALA A 36 -3.66 1.73 7.31
N PRO A 37 -2.95 2.67 7.97
CA PRO A 37 -2.64 2.57 9.40
C PRO A 37 -3.85 2.35 10.29
N LEU A 38 -4.97 3.00 9.95
CA LEU A 38 -6.23 2.90 10.69
C LEU A 38 -7.18 1.82 10.14
N GLY A 39 -6.75 1.01 9.17
CA GLY A 39 -7.53 -0.14 8.69
C GLY A 39 -7.72 -1.24 9.75
N THR A 40 -6.87 -1.25 10.76
CA THR A 40 -7.07 -1.99 12.01
C THR A 40 -6.55 -1.12 13.15
N VAL A 41 -7.41 -0.89 14.15
CA VAL A 41 -7.12 -0.03 15.31
C VAL A 41 -6.88 -0.87 16.56
N LEU A 42 -5.98 -0.39 17.42
CA LEU A 42 -5.53 -1.05 18.64
C LEU A 42 -6.04 -0.37 19.92
N ASP A 43 -6.85 0.68 19.80
CA ASP A 43 -7.49 1.34 20.93
C ASP A 43 -9.00 1.51 20.70
N ALA A 44 -9.72 1.79 21.78
CA ALA A 44 -11.17 2.02 21.73
C ALA A 44 -11.55 3.36 21.08
N ARG A 45 -10.59 4.28 20.90
CA ARG A 45 -10.83 5.63 20.36
C ARG A 45 -10.64 5.70 18.84
N GLY A 46 -10.10 4.64 18.23
CA GLY A 46 -9.74 4.57 16.82
C GLY A 46 -8.51 5.40 16.44
N ALA A 47 -7.70 5.83 17.40
CA ALA A 47 -6.57 6.73 17.16
C ALA A 47 -5.25 5.98 16.91
N THR A 48 -5.08 4.81 17.53
CA THR A 48 -3.86 4.00 17.43
C THR A 48 -4.04 2.92 16.37
N GLY A 49 -3.30 3.03 15.27
CA GLY A 49 -3.25 2.03 14.20
C GLY A 49 -2.32 0.85 14.50
N HIS A 50 -2.39 -0.19 13.69
CA HIS A 50 -1.55 -1.39 13.81
C HIS A 50 -0.19 -1.28 13.10
N ILE A 51 0.04 -0.25 12.29
CA ILE A 51 1.33 0.02 11.65
C ILE A 51 2.14 0.95 12.55
N LEU A 52 3.25 0.44 13.08
CA LEU A 52 4.08 1.13 14.08
C LEU A 52 5.44 1.50 13.48
N ASP A 53 5.94 2.73 13.74
CA ASP A 53 7.31 3.09 13.35
C ASP A 53 8.30 2.49 14.36
N PRO A 54 9.14 1.52 13.96
CA PRO A 54 10.11 0.91 14.87
C PRO A 54 11.19 1.88 15.34
N ARG A 55 11.37 3.02 14.67
CA ARG A 55 12.33 4.06 15.04
C ARG A 55 11.76 5.05 16.06
N GLN A 56 10.44 5.25 16.04
CA GLN A 56 9.70 6.23 16.85
C GLN A 56 8.28 5.70 17.14
N PRO A 57 8.12 4.78 18.11
CA PRO A 57 6.85 4.09 18.35
C PRO A 57 5.64 5.00 18.63
N GLU A 58 5.90 6.21 19.14
CA GLU A 58 4.90 7.25 19.43
C GLU A 58 4.45 8.04 18.20
N ARG A 59 5.15 7.92 17.07
CA ARG A 59 4.86 8.70 15.86
C ARG A 59 3.72 8.06 15.07
N ALA A 60 2.63 8.82 14.90
CA ALA A 60 1.56 8.45 13.99
C ALA A 60 2.06 8.42 12.53
N PRO A 61 1.70 7.39 11.74
CA PRO A 61 2.05 7.35 10.33
C PRO A 61 1.51 8.58 9.56
N PRO A 62 2.34 9.27 8.76
CA PRO A 62 1.94 10.51 8.08
C PRO A 62 0.94 10.33 6.93
N ARG A 63 0.71 9.10 6.46
CA ARG A 63 -0.17 8.79 5.33
C ARG A 63 -1.33 7.91 5.79
N ALA A 64 -2.53 8.21 5.31
CA ALA A 64 -3.73 7.45 5.61
C ALA A 64 -3.82 6.15 4.81
N LEU A 65 -3.27 6.12 3.60
CA LEU A 65 -3.29 4.94 2.73
C LEU A 65 -2.14 4.94 1.74
N VAL A 66 -1.49 3.79 1.56
CA VAL A 66 -0.48 3.59 0.51
C VAL A 66 -0.78 2.29 -0.23
N ALA A 67 -0.79 2.35 -1.56
CA ALA A 67 -0.90 1.16 -2.40
C ALA A 67 0.28 1.03 -3.34
N VAL A 68 0.84 -0.18 -3.40
CA VAL A 68 2.00 -0.52 -4.23
C VAL A 68 1.65 -1.75 -5.06
N SER A 69 2.05 -1.76 -6.33
CA SER A 69 2.05 -2.96 -7.16
C SER A 69 3.47 -3.45 -7.43
N ALA A 70 3.67 -4.76 -7.51
CA ALA A 70 4.96 -5.37 -7.83
C ALA A 70 4.76 -6.77 -8.44
N GLY A 71 5.78 -7.35 -9.06
CA GLY A 71 5.73 -8.72 -9.56
C GLY A 71 5.65 -9.79 -8.46
N ARG A 72 5.91 -9.41 -7.20
CA ARG A 72 5.79 -10.27 -6.01
C ARG A 72 4.91 -9.64 -4.96
N ALA A 73 3.93 -10.39 -4.45
CA ALA A 73 3.01 -9.92 -3.42
C ALA A 73 3.73 -9.47 -2.14
N ALA A 74 4.72 -10.23 -1.66
CA ALA A 74 5.50 -9.87 -0.47
C ALA A 74 6.26 -8.53 -0.62
N VAL A 75 6.69 -8.18 -1.83
CA VAL A 75 7.37 -6.90 -2.09
C VAL A 75 6.35 -5.75 -2.06
N ALA A 76 5.21 -5.92 -2.74
CA ALA A 76 4.13 -4.95 -2.71
C ALA A 76 3.65 -4.69 -1.27
N ASP A 77 3.47 -5.76 -0.48
CA ASP A 77 3.03 -5.73 0.90
C ASP A 77 4.01 -4.95 1.79
N GLY A 78 5.29 -5.34 1.80
CA GLY A 78 6.32 -4.68 2.59
C GLY A 78 6.52 -3.21 2.21
N LEU A 79 6.54 -2.88 0.92
CA LEU A 79 6.68 -1.49 0.45
C LEU A 79 5.45 -0.64 0.77
N SER A 80 4.23 -1.21 0.71
CA SER A 80 3.02 -0.47 1.09
C SER A 80 3.02 -0.12 2.59
N THR A 81 3.45 -1.06 3.45
CA THR A 81 3.57 -0.85 4.90
C THR A 81 4.66 0.18 5.21
N ALA A 82 5.85 0.02 4.61
CA ALA A 82 6.95 0.97 4.77
C ALA A 82 6.55 2.36 4.27
N GLY A 83 5.82 2.43 3.16
CA GLY A 83 5.34 3.67 2.57
C GLY A 83 4.40 4.45 3.48
N CYS A 84 3.69 3.82 4.42
CA CYS A 84 2.91 4.53 5.43
C CYS A 84 3.78 5.37 6.38
N LEU A 85 5.05 4.99 6.58
CA LEU A 85 5.96 5.58 7.55
C LEU A 85 7.05 6.46 6.91
N LEU A 86 7.47 6.10 5.70
CA LEU A 86 8.51 6.79 4.96
C LEU A 86 7.96 8.03 4.26
N SER A 87 8.80 9.08 4.20
CA SER A 87 8.59 10.19 3.28
C SER A 87 8.64 9.70 1.82
N GLU A 88 8.14 10.50 0.89
CA GLU A 88 8.18 10.14 -0.53
C GLU A 88 9.60 9.89 -1.04
N PRO A 89 10.62 10.72 -0.75
CA PRO A 89 11.99 10.44 -1.18
C PRO A 89 12.55 9.14 -0.60
N GLU A 90 12.29 8.85 0.68
CA GLU A 90 12.75 7.61 1.31
C GLU A 90 12.07 6.37 0.71
N LEU A 91 10.77 6.44 0.43
CA LEU A 91 10.05 5.35 -0.22
C LEU A 91 10.57 5.13 -1.65
N MET A 92 10.76 6.20 -2.42
CA MET A 92 11.33 6.10 -3.77
C MET A 92 12.74 5.49 -3.74
N GLN A 93 13.56 5.87 -2.76
CA GLN A 93 14.89 5.27 -2.56
C GLN A 93 14.81 3.78 -2.23
N ALA A 94 13.88 3.37 -1.36
CA ALA A 94 13.67 1.96 -1.03
C ALA A 94 13.19 1.15 -2.26
N MET A 95 12.37 1.75 -3.11
CA MET A 95 11.84 1.13 -4.33
C MET A 95 12.91 0.88 -5.40
N ILE A 96 14.08 1.55 -5.36
CA ILE A 96 15.18 1.31 -6.32
C ILE A 96 15.64 -0.16 -6.30
N ALA A 97 15.60 -0.81 -5.14
CA ALA A 97 15.95 -2.23 -5.02
C ALA A 97 14.93 -3.19 -5.66
N PHE A 98 13.75 -2.68 -6.03
CA PHE A 98 12.62 -3.41 -6.59
C PHE A 98 12.17 -2.72 -7.86
N SER A 99 12.94 -2.86 -8.94
CA SER A 99 12.73 -2.14 -10.20
C SER A 99 11.38 -2.38 -10.87
N ASP A 100 10.69 -3.47 -10.51
CA ASP A 100 9.34 -3.77 -10.95
C ASP A 100 8.26 -3.28 -9.99
N ALA A 101 8.58 -2.61 -8.88
CA ALA A 101 7.60 -2.02 -7.97
C ALA A 101 7.11 -0.66 -8.47
N LYS A 102 5.85 -0.36 -8.22
CA LYS A 102 5.21 0.90 -8.61
C LYS A 102 4.32 1.40 -7.46
N LEU A 103 4.48 2.67 -7.12
CA LEU A 103 3.58 3.37 -6.22
C LEU A 103 2.31 3.71 -7.01
N GLU A 104 1.18 3.14 -6.60
CA GLU A 104 -0.11 3.35 -7.26
C GLU A 104 -0.89 4.51 -6.64
N THR A 105 -0.80 4.67 -5.31
CA THR A 105 -1.33 5.83 -4.61
C THR A 105 -0.68 6.00 -3.23
N ALA A 106 -0.63 7.25 -2.77
CA ALA A 106 -0.31 7.63 -1.40
C ALA A 106 -1.22 8.80 -1.03
N VAL A 107 -2.07 8.61 -0.03
CA VAL A 107 -3.07 9.57 0.45
C VAL A 107 -2.86 9.84 1.93
#